data_AF-A0A0B1T4V0-F1
#
_entry.id   AF-A0A0B1T4V0-F1
#
_cell.length_a   1.000
_cell.length_b   1.000
_cell.length_c   1.000
_cell.angle_alpha   90.00
_cell.angle_beta   90.00
_cell.angle_gamma   90.00
#
_symmetry.space_group_name_H-M   'P 1'
#
loop_
_entity.id
_entity.type
_entity.pdbx_description
1 polymer ?
#
loop_
_entity_poly.entity_id
_entity_poly.type
_entity_poly.pdbx_seq_one_letter_code
_entity_poly.pdbx_strand_id
1 'polypeptide(L)'
;MEPLMWRPFLLLDLPQEYDVLFSRYFQRQCINCNKAPLFPFVCLLCSTLVCLDTCCSISDVGHERTLPTNEVERAPLFPFVCLLCSTLVCLDTCCSISDVGHERTLPTNEVERHSMECGGDACCFIALNSSLIVVVREGLAAVWGSVYLDAHGEEDRNLRRGKPLFLSARRVDCLRSDWAEQEFERTGATWSTMAGLQQLLKDAHLLR
;
A
#
# COMPACT_ATOMS: atom_id res chain seq x y z
N MET A 1 -14.37 -27.81 -15.44
CA MET A 1 -13.15 -27.00 -15.64
C MET A 1 -13.65 -25.57 -15.76
N GLU A 2 -13.75 -24.86 -14.64
CA GLU A 2 -14.14 -23.45 -14.70
C GLU A 2 -13.04 -22.68 -15.44
N PRO A 3 -13.37 -21.77 -16.37
CA PRO A 3 -12.37 -20.99 -17.07
C PRO A 3 -11.54 -20.23 -16.04
N LEU A 4 -10.23 -20.10 -16.29
CA LEU A 4 -9.34 -19.23 -15.52
C LEU A 4 -9.94 -17.83 -15.53
N MET A 5 -10.69 -17.50 -14.48
CA MET A 5 -11.23 -16.16 -14.30
C MET A 5 -10.05 -15.24 -14.06
N TRP A 6 -9.80 -14.36 -15.01
CA TRP A 6 -8.99 -13.18 -14.76
C TRP A 6 -9.60 -12.46 -13.58
N ARG A 7 -8.99 -12.58 -12.40
CA ARG A 7 -9.31 -11.68 -11.29
C ARG A 7 -8.70 -10.36 -11.70
N PRO A 8 -9.49 -9.31 -12.00
CA PRO A 8 -8.90 -7.98 -12.12
C PRO A 8 -8.13 -7.71 -10.82
N PHE A 9 -7.07 -6.92 -10.88
CA PHE A 9 -6.35 -6.47 -9.69
C PHE A 9 -7.36 -5.74 -8.78
N LEU A 10 -7.96 -6.49 -7.85
CA LEU A 10 -9.02 -5.99 -7.00
C LEU A 10 -8.36 -5.40 -5.77
N LEU A 11 -8.43 -4.08 -5.65
CA LEU A 11 -8.22 -3.42 -4.38
C LEU A 11 -9.12 -4.08 -3.34
N LEU A 12 -8.57 -4.29 -2.14
CA LEU A 12 -9.23 -4.84 -0.97
C LEU A 12 -10.65 -4.29 -0.85
N ASP A 13 -11.62 -5.19 -0.69
CA ASP A 13 -12.99 -4.77 -0.39
C ASP A 13 -13.03 -4.15 1.01
N LEU A 14 -13.28 -2.85 1.04
CA LEU A 14 -13.29 -2.03 2.24
C LEU A 14 -14.66 -2.11 2.94
N PRO A 15 -14.71 -2.14 4.28
CA PRO A 15 -15.98 -2.12 5.01
C PRO A 15 -16.68 -0.76 4.86
N GLN A 16 -18.02 -0.77 5.00
CA GLN A 16 -18.85 0.42 4.83
C GLN A 16 -18.52 1.53 5.82
N GLU A 17 -18.15 1.20 7.05
CA GLU A 17 -17.80 2.16 8.11
C GLU A 17 -16.30 2.13 8.36
N TYR A 18 -15.68 3.31 8.44
CA TYR A 18 -14.25 3.43 8.68
C TYR A 18 -13.85 2.85 10.04
N ASP A 19 -14.68 3.02 11.07
CA ASP A 19 -14.40 2.51 12.42
C ASP A 19 -14.27 0.98 12.44
N VAL A 20 -14.97 0.27 11.55
CA VAL A 20 -14.84 -1.18 11.38
C VAL A 20 -13.48 -1.53 10.79
N LEU A 21 -12.99 -0.78 9.79
CA LEU A 21 -11.66 -0.94 9.24
C LEU A 21 -10.60 -0.65 10.31
N PHE A 22 -10.70 0.50 10.97
CA PHE A 22 -9.76 0.94 11.99
C PHE A 22 -9.67 -0.09 13.11
N SER A 23 -10.81 -0.53 13.66
CA SER A 23 -10.87 -1.51 14.74
C SER A 23 -10.26 -2.87 14.36
N ARG A 24 -10.31 -3.26 13.08
CA ARG A 24 -9.68 -4.51 12.60
C ARG A 24 -8.17 -4.49 12.79
N TYR A 25 -7.53 -3.33 12.64
CA TYR A 25 -6.07 -3.17 12.68
C TYR A 25 -5.55 -2.44 13.92
N PHE A 26 -6.43 -1.81 14.70
CA PHE A 26 -6.08 -1.07 15.90
C PHE A 26 -5.26 -1.94 16.87
N GLN A 27 -4.17 -1.38 17.40
CA GLN A 27 -3.19 -2.03 18.29
C GLN A 27 -2.53 -3.31 17.74
N ARG A 28 -2.73 -3.67 16.47
CA ARG A 28 -1.96 -4.75 15.86
C ARG A 28 -0.50 -4.32 15.71
N GLN A 29 0.36 -5.31 15.83
CA GLN A 29 1.80 -5.12 15.70
C GLN A 29 2.22 -5.26 14.23
N CYS A 30 3.19 -4.44 13.85
CA CYS A 30 3.87 -4.53 12.57
C CYS A 30 4.56 -5.89 12.45
N ILE A 31 4.37 -6.59 11.33
CA ILE A 31 4.96 -7.93 11.13
C ILE A 31 6.50 -7.92 11.12
N ASN A 32 7.13 -6.76 10.89
CA ASN A 32 8.57 -6.65 10.77
C ASN A 32 9.24 -6.29 12.12
N CYS A 33 8.71 -5.29 12.85
CA CYS A 33 9.33 -4.81 14.09
C CYS A 33 8.58 -5.22 15.38
N ASN A 34 7.42 -5.89 15.27
CA ASN A 34 6.54 -6.30 16.38
C ASN A 34 6.10 -5.16 17.31
N LYS A 35 6.15 -3.90 16.85
CA LYS A 35 5.63 -2.73 17.57
C LYS A 35 4.32 -2.28 16.95
N ALA A 36 3.45 -1.68 17.76
CA ALA A 36 2.30 -0.95 17.24
C ALA A 36 2.80 0.27 16.46
N PRO A 37 2.49 0.41 15.16
CA PRO A 37 2.98 1.54 14.36
C PRO A 37 2.37 2.86 14.85
N LEU A 38 3.15 3.94 14.86
CA LEU A 38 2.63 5.30 15.06
C LEU A 38 1.95 5.81 13.78
N PHE A 39 2.49 5.40 12.63
CA PHE A 39 1.91 5.64 11.31
C PHE A 39 1.53 4.29 10.67
N PRO A 40 0.38 3.70 11.06
CA PRO A 40 -0.09 2.42 10.53
C PRO A 40 -0.67 2.56 9.11
N PHE A 41 -0.11 1.79 8.19
CA PHE A 41 -0.51 1.75 6.78
C PHE A 41 -1.04 0.35 6.45
N VAL A 42 -2.19 0.26 5.80
CA VAL A 42 -2.72 -1.02 5.30
C VAL A 42 -2.60 -1.05 3.79
N CYS A 43 -1.90 -2.05 3.27
CA CYS A 43 -1.80 -2.30 1.83
C CYS A 43 -3.15 -2.75 1.27
N LEU A 44 -3.69 -2.03 0.28
CA LEU A 44 -4.95 -2.39 -0.36
C LEU A 44 -4.82 -3.53 -1.36
N LEU A 45 -3.60 -4.00 -1.66
CA LEU A 45 -3.38 -5.13 -2.56
C LEU A 45 -3.39 -6.46 -1.77
N CYS A 46 -2.83 -6.46 -0.56
CA CYS A 46 -2.63 -7.70 0.22
C CYS A 46 -3.15 -7.63 1.67
N SER A 47 -3.72 -6.52 2.11
CA SER A 47 -4.22 -6.27 3.49
C SER A 47 -3.16 -6.27 4.60
N THR A 48 -1.86 -6.25 4.25
CA THR A 48 -0.78 -6.23 5.25
C THR A 48 -0.69 -4.88 5.94
N LEU A 49 -0.53 -4.89 7.27
CA LEU A 49 -0.22 -3.72 8.09
C LEU A 49 1.29 -3.46 8.10
N VAL A 50 1.70 -2.28 7.64
CA VAL A 50 3.10 -1.83 7.57
C VAL A 50 3.30 -0.51 8.30
N CYS A 51 4.56 -0.25 8.66
CA CYS A 51 4.98 0.90 9.45
C CYS A 51 5.60 1.99 8.56
N LEU A 52 5.13 3.25 8.60
CA LEU A 52 5.91 4.37 8.02
C LEU A 52 6.97 4.92 9.01
N ASP A 53 7.25 4.21 10.09
CA ASP A 53 8.16 4.63 11.15
C ASP A 53 9.62 4.25 10.87
N THR A 54 10.56 4.96 11.51
CA THR A 54 11.99 4.60 11.52
C THR A 54 12.27 3.29 12.27
N CYS A 55 11.28 2.69 12.92
CA CYS A 55 11.44 1.42 13.64
C CYS A 55 11.73 0.23 12.71
N CYS A 56 11.39 0.35 11.42
CA CYS A 56 11.70 -0.63 10.36
C CYS A 56 12.74 -0.09 9.38
N SER A 57 13.49 0.96 9.74
CA SER A 57 14.60 1.43 8.91
C SER A 57 15.55 0.26 8.70
N ILE A 58 15.93 -0.01 7.47
CA ILE A 58 16.92 -1.04 7.16
C ILE A 58 18.29 -0.50 7.58
N SER A 59 18.56 -0.53 8.88
CA SER A 59 19.89 -0.38 9.44
C SER A 59 20.41 -1.77 9.76
N ASP A 60 21.36 -2.19 8.94
CA ASP A 60 22.13 -3.43 8.98
C ASP A 60 22.56 -3.84 10.41
N VAL A 61 21.83 -4.75 11.07
CA VAL A 61 22.35 -5.59 12.18
C VAL A 61 21.51 -6.88 12.27
N GLY A 62 22.21 -8.02 12.25
CA GLY A 62 21.64 -9.36 12.28
C GLY A 62 20.72 -9.64 13.48
N HIS A 63 19.51 -10.07 13.17
CA HIS A 63 18.76 -11.00 14.00
C HIS A 63 18.27 -12.14 13.10
N GLU A 64 18.59 -13.37 13.48
CA GLU A 64 18.06 -14.58 12.86
C GLU A 64 16.55 -14.44 12.65
N ARG A 65 16.15 -14.50 11.37
CA ARG A 65 14.77 -14.49 10.94
C ARG A 65 14.13 -15.80 11.37
N THR A 66 13.49 -15.82 12.54
CA THR A 66 12.55 -16.90 12.86
C THR A 66 11.29 -16.67 12.04
N LEU A 67 11.16 -17.42 10.95
CA LEU A 67 9.93 -17.55 10.17
C LEU A 67 8.77 -17.92 11.11
N PRO A 68 7.67 -17.18 11.17
CA PRO A 68 6.46 -17.73 11.76
C PRO A 68 5.95 -18.84 10.83
N THR A 69 5.99 -20.07 11.33
CA THR A 69 5.35 -21.25 10.74
C THR A 69 3.85 -21.05 10.75
N ASN A 70 3.31 -20.52 9.65
CA ASN A 70 1.95 -20.80 9.18
C ASN A 70 1.92 -20.48 7.69
N GLU A 71 1.98 -21.54 6.89
CA GLU A 71 1.88 -21.52 5.45
C GLU A 71 0.54 -20.91 5.04
N VAL A 72 0.58 -19.65 4.63
CA VAL A 72 -0.41 -19.12 3.70
C VAL A 72 0.26 -19.24 2.35
N GLU A 73 -0.24 -20.16 1.51
CA GLU A 73 0.13 -20.24 0.10
C GLU A 73 -0.11 -18.87 -0.54
N ARG A 74 0.94 -18.06 -0.61
CA ARG A 74 0.92 -16.75 -1.24
C ARG A 74 1.08 -16.98 -2.73
N ALA A 75 -0.04 -16.96 -3.45
CA ALA A 75 -0.02 -16.92 -4.90
C ALA A 75 0.79 -15.69 -5.36
N PRO A 76 1.66 -15.84 -6.39
CA PRO A 76 2.41 -14.71 -6.92
C PRO A 76 1.42 -13.69 -7.50
N LEU A 77 1.55 -12.43 -7.08
CA LEU A 77 0.61 -11.36 -7.41
C LEU A 77 0.72 -10.86 -8.86
N PHE A 78 1.63 -11.41 -9.68
CA PHE A 78 1.77 -11.10 -11.11
C PHE A 78 2.21 -12.33 -11.93
N PRO A 79 1.29 -13.10 -12.53
CA PRO A 79 1.66 -14.10 -13.52
C PRO A 79 1.86 -13.41 -14.89
N PHE A 80 3.10 -13.07 -15.25
CA PHE A 80 3.42 -12.76 -16.64
C PHE A 80 3.61 -14.07 -17.41
N VAL A 81 2.87 -14.23 -18.52
CA VAL A 81 3.03 -15.35 -19.44
C VAL A 81 4.04 -14.94 -20.51
N CYS A 82 5.12 -15.71 -20.65
CA CYS A 82 6.02 -15.53 -21.79
C CYS A 82 5.31 -16.00 -23.07
N LEU A 83 4.89 -15.06 -23.92
CA LEU A 83 4.18 -15.33 -25.18
C LEU A 83 5.04 -16.05 -26.24
N LEU A 84 6.33 -16.28 -25.97
CA LEU A 84 7.24 -17.00 -26.87
C LEU A 84 7.36 -18.49 -26.50
N CYS A 85 7.23 -18.87 -25.22
CA CYS A 85 7.46 -20.25 -24.77
C CYS A 85 6.35 -20.86 -23.90
N SER A 86 5.27 -20.14 -23.61
CA SER A 86 4.09 -20.63 -22.86
C SER A 86 4.37 -21.09 -21.41
N THR A 87 5.52 -20.73 -20.84
CA THR A 87 5.87 -20.98 -19.44
C THR A 87 5.50 -19.77 -18.57
N LEU A 88 5.04 -20.02 -17.34
CA LEU A 88 4.84 -18.99 -16.30
C LEU A 88 6.21 -18.44 -15.87
N VAL A 89 6.40 -17.11 -15.93
CA VAL A 89 7.66 -16.46 -15.54
C VAL A 89 7.41 -15.52 -14.36
N CYS A 90 8.15 -15.69 -13.26
CA CYS A 90 8.28 -14.67 -12.23
C CYS A 90 9.12 -13.51 -12.79
N LEU A 91 8.56 -12.31 -12.85
CA LEU A 91 9.30 -11.10 -13.23
C LEU A 91 9.83 -10.35 -12.00
N ASP A 92 10.38 -11.07 -11.01
CA ASP A 92 11.37 -10.49 -10.10
C ASP A 92 12.22 -11.60 -9.46
N THR A 93 13.45 -11.23 -9.13
CA THR A 93 14.68 -11.95 -8.74
C THR A 93 14.62 -13.09 -7.70
N CYS A 94 13.53 -13.84 -7.57
CA CYS A 94 13.48 -15.09 -6.82
C CYS A 94 14.10 -16.27 -7.58
N CYS A 95 14.38 -16.12 -8.88
CA CYS A 95 15.13 -17.09 -9.69
C CYS A 95 16.39 -16.42 -10.26
N SER A 96 17.50 -16.60 -9.55
CA SER A 96 18.90 -16.22 -9.82
C SER A 96 19.25 -15.71 -11.24
N ILE A 97 19.60 -14.42 -11.36
CA ILE A 97 20.63 -13.94 -12.30
C ILE A 97 21.53 -12.96 -11.55
N SER A 98 22.81 -13.28 -11.53
CA SER A 98 23.93 -12.47 -11.08
C SER A 98 24.11 -11.21 -11.93
N ASP A 99 24.31 -10.08 -11.24
CA ASP A 99 25.22 -8.98 -11.62
C ASP A 99 25.03 -8.30 -13.00
N VAL A 100 24.24 -7.20 -13.03
CA VAL A 100 24.54 -6.01 -13.85
C VAL A 100 24.08 -4.77 -13.07
N GLY A 101 25.03 -3.89 -12.72
CA GLY A 101 24.84 -2.70 -11.89
C GLY A 101 23.82 -1.69 -12.43
N HIS A 102 22.59 -1.79 -11.93
CA HIS A 102 21.76 -0.60 -11.67
C HIS A 102 21.85 -0.33 -10.17
N GLU A 103 22.22 0.90 -9.82
CA GLU A 103 22.27 1.43 -8.46
C GLU A 103 20.83 1.49 -7.91
N ARG A 104 20.25 0.33 -7.55
CA ARG A 104 18.94 0.24 -6.90
C ARG A 104 19.08 0.91 -5.53
N THR A 105 18.54 2.11 -5.40
CA THR A 105 18.45 2.83 -4.13
C THR A 105 17.72 1.95 -3.12
N LEU A 106 18.36 1.71 -1.97
CA LEU A 106 17.78 0.91 -0.90
C LEU A 106 16.50 1.60 -0.37
N PRO A 107 15.43 0.84 -0.07
CA PRO A 107 14.23 1.40 0.51
C PRO A 107 14.53 2.12 1.82
N THR A 108 14.00 3.32 1.94
CA THR A 108 14.17 4.21 3.10
C THR A 108 13.24 3.84 4.26
N ASN A 109 12.14 3.13 3.98
CA ASN A 109 11.16 2.71 4.98
C ASN A 109 10.39 1.45 4.53
N GLU A 110 9.60 0.90 5.45
CA GLU A 110 8.84 -0.34 5.22
C GLU A 110 7.74 -0.18 4.16
N VAL A 111 7.14 1.00 4.01
CA VAL A 111 6.10 1.24 3.00
C VAL A 111 6.70 1.11 1.60
N GLU A 112 7.88 1.69 1.38
CA GLU A 112 8.65 1.58 0.13
C GLU A 112 9.14 0.15 -0.13
N ARG A 113 9.66 -0.51 0.92
CA ARG A 113 10.06 -1.92 0.82
C ARG A 113 8.88 -2.82 0.46
N HIS A 114 7.73 -2.60 1.09
CA HIS A 114 6.53 -3.38 0.83
C HIS A 114 5.97 -3.11 -0.58
N SER A 115 6.07 -1.88 -1.11
CA SER A 115 5.65 -1.61 -2.49
C SER A 115 6.50 -2.37 -3.51
N MET A 116 7.80 -2.50 -3.27
CA MET A 116 8.68 -3.37 -4.08
C MET A 116 8.24 -4.84 -4.01
N GLU A 117 8.08 -5.39 -2.81
CA GLU A 117 7.80 -6.82 -2.62
C GLU A 117 6.36 -7.23 -3.01
N CYS A 118 5.37 -6.39 -2.73
CA CYS A 118 3.95 -6.71 -2.93
C CYS A 118 3.44 -6.28 -4.30
N GLY A 119 3.95 -5.16 -4.82
CA GLY A 119 3.35 -4.44 -5.94
C GLY A 119 4.29 -4.21 -7.13
N GLY A 120 5.55 -4.69 -7.07
CA GLY A 120 6.53 -4.44 -8.13
C GLY A 120 6.80 -2.95 -8.31
N ASP A 121 7.11 -2.26 -7.21
CA ASP A 121 7.31 -0.80 -7.09
C ASP A 121 6.06 0.08 -7.17
N ALA A 122 4.87 -0.48 -7.42
CA ALA A 122 3.61 0.26 -7.39
C ALA A 122 2.64 -0.33 -6.37
N CYS A 123 2.21 0.46 -5.37
CA CYS A 123 1.28 -0.02 -4.34
C CYS A 123 0.32 1.07 -3.85
N CYS A 124 -0.87 0.65 -3.43
CA CYS A 124 -1.92 1.52 -2.89
C CYS A 124 -2.14 1.20 -1.41
N PHE A 125 -2.14 2.20 -0.56
CA PHE A 125 -2.27 2.05 0.89
C PHE A 125 -3.35 2.95 1.46
N ILE A 126 -3.92 2.58 2.60
CA ILE A 126 -4.70 3.47 3.46
C ILE A 126 -3.97 3.73 4.78
N ALA A 127 -3.81 5.00 5.13
CA ALA A 127 -3.23 5.44 6.40
C ALA A 127 -4.31 5.49 7.48
N LEU A 128 -4.22 4.65 8.51
CA LEU A 128 -5.31 4.51 9.49
C LEU A 128 -5.45 5.70 10.45
N ASN A 129 -4.46 6.58 10.53
CA ASN A 129 -4.52 7.79 11.35
C ASN A 129 -5.19 8.98 10.64
N SER A 130 -5.41 8.90 9.33
CA SER A 130 -5.93 10.01 8.52
C SER A 130 -7.03 9.61 7.54
N SER A 131 -7.31 8.32 7.40
CA SER A 131 -8.16 7.71 6.35
C SER A 131 -7.67 7.94 4.92
N LEU A 132 -6.51 8.57 4.73
CA LEU A 132 -6.01 8.93 3.41
C LEU A 132 -5.48 7.72 2.67
N ILE A 133 -5.81 7.66 1.39
CA ILE A 133 -5.20 6.79 0.40
C ILE A 133 -3.89 7.40 -0.05
N VAL A 134 -2.84 6.58 -0.01
CA VAL A 134 -1.50 6.92 -0.48
C VAL A 134 -1.11 5.94 -1.58
N VAL A 135 -0.72 6.50 -2.71
CA VAL A 135 -0.18 5.75 -3.84
C VAL A 135 1.33 5.86 -3.79
N VAL A 136 2.02 4.72 -3.84
CA VAL A 136 3.48 4.64 -3.94
C VAL A 136 3.81 4.09 -5.31
N ARG A 137 4.74 4.73 -6.01
CA ARG A 137 5.23 4.31 -7.31
C ARG A 137 6.68 4.72 -7.48
N GLU A 138 7.55 3.78 -7.84
CA GLU A 138 8.95 4.06 -8.23
C GLU A 138 9.71 4.90 -7.18
N GLY A 139 9.54 4.59 -5.89
CA GLY A 139 10.18 5.34 -4.80
C GLY A 139 9.61 6.74 -4.54
N LEU A 140 8.45 7.06 -5.10
CA LEU A 140 7.70 8.28 -4.85
C LEU A 140 6.34 7.95 -4.23
N ALA A 141 5.79 8.88 -3.46
CA ALA A 141 4.46 8.77 -2.88
C ALA A 141 3.60 10.00 -3.15
N ALA A 142 2.31 9.76 -3.33
CA ALA A 142 1.29 10.76 -3.57
C ALA A 142 0.07 10.48 -2.69
N VAL A 143 -0.54 11.55 -2.15
CA VAL A 143 -1.83 11.45 -1.44
C VAL A 143 -2.95 11.56 -2.46
N TRP A 144 -3.78 10.53 -2.56
CA TRP A 144 -4.97 10.50 -3.44
C TRP A 144 -6.21 11.12 -2.74
N GLY A 145 -6.22 11.18 -1.40
CA GLY A 145 -7.38 11.61 -0.62
C GLY A 145 -8.09 10.42 0.03
N SER A 146 -9.32 10.56 0.52
CA SER A 146 -10.01 9.49 1.27
C SER A 146 -11.20 8.90 0.52
N VAL A 147 -11.28 7.57 0.43
CA VAL A 147 -12.50 6.89 -0.04
C VAL A 147 -13.63 6.90 1.01
N TYR A 148 -13.32 7.33 2.23
CA TYR A 148 -14.24 7.47 3.35
C TYR A 148 -14.64 8.93 3.55
N LEU A 149 -15.93 9.21 3.54
CA LEU A 149 -16.50 10.56 3.63
C LEU A 149 -17.45 10.66 4.82
N ASP A 150 -17.60 11.86 5.39
CA ASP A 150 -18.63 12.11 6.39
C ASP A 150 -20.05 12.13 5.76
N ALA A 151 -21.07 12.30 6.60
CA ALA A 151 -22.47 12.34 6.16
C ALA A 151 -22.80 13.46 5.15
N HIS A 152 -21.93 14.46 4.99
CA HIS A 152 -22.08 15.54 4.02
C HIS A 152 -21.25 15.32 2.74
N GLY A 153 -20.52 14.21 2.64
CA GLY A 153 -19.65 13.93 1.50
C GLY A 153 -18.26 14.59 1.59
N GLU A 154 -17.87 15.07 2.77
CA GLU A 154 -16.58 15.73 3.00
C GLU A 154 -15.56 14.78 3.60
N GLU A 155 -14.27 14.96 3.27
CA GLU A 155 -13.19 14.25 3.95
C GLU A 155 -13.01 14.77 5.39
N ASP A 156 -12.74 13.88 6.35
CA ASP A 156 -12.20 14.27 7.66
C ASP A 156 -10.69 14.07 7.68
N ARG A 157 -9.97 14.97 7.00
CA ARG A 157 -8.52 14.90 6.85
C ARG A 157 -7.83 14.89 8.21
N ASN A 158 -6.96 13.91 8.41
CA ASN A 158 -6.28 13.65 9.69
C ASN A 158 -7.24 13.39 10.87
N LEU A 159 -8.49 13.00 10.58
CA LEU A 159 -9.53 12.67 11.55
C LEU A 159 -9.73 13.74 12.63
N ARG A 160 -9.48 15.02 12.30
CA ARG A 160 -9.48 16.12 13.26
C ARG A 160 -10.87 16.44 13.80
N ARG A 161 -11.92 16.20 13.00
CA ARG A 161 -13.31 16.49 13.39
C ARG A 161 -13.91 15.34 14.19
N GLY A 162 -13.36 14.13 14.07
CA GLY A 162 -13.82 12.93 14.75
C GLY A 162 -15.22 12.50 14.30
N LYS A 163 -15.57 12.76 13.03
CA LYS A 163 -16.88 12.41 12.49
C LYS A 163 -16.91 10.96 12.03
N PRO A 164 -18.05 10.26 12.16
CA PRO A 164 -18.23 8.97 11.51
C PRO A 164 -18.01 9.11 10.00
N LEU A 165 -17.20 8.20 9.43
CA LEU A 165 -16.89 8.17 8.01
C LEU A 165 -17.42 6.88 7.36
N PHE A 166 -17.94 7.05 6.15
CA PHE A 166 -18.59 6.00 5.38
C PHE A 166 -17.96 5.85 4.01
N LEU A 167 -17.86 4.61 3.54
CA LEU A 167 -17.28 4.30 2.24
C LEU A 167 -18.14 4.89 1.13
N SER A 168 -17.50 5.67 0.25
CA SER A 168 -18.13 6.22 -0.94
C SER A 168 -17.86 5.32 -2.13
N ALA A 169 -18.90 4.63 -2.63
CA ALA A 169 -18.80 3.78 -3.82
C ALA A 169 -18.21 4.55 -5.02
N ARG A 170 -18.66 5.80 -5.22
CA ARG A 170 -18.12 6.68 -6.26
C ARG A 170 -16.60 6.86 -6.14
N ARG A 171 -16.08 7.10 -4.93
CA ARG A 171 -14.63 7.31 -4.74
C ARG A 171 -13.84 6.01 -4.89
N VAL A 172 -14.41 4.87 -4.46
CA VAL A 172 -13.81 3.55 -4.70
C VAL A 172 -13.70 3.26 -6.20
N ASP A 173 -14.75 3.56 -6.98
CA ASP A 173 -14.74 3.36 -8.43
C ASP A 173 -13.74 4.29 -9.11
N CYS A 174 -13.64 5.56 -8.70
CA CYS A 174 -12.60 6.47 -9.18
C CYS A 174 -11.19 5.95 -8.85
N LEU A 175 -10.96 5.52 -7.61
CA LEU A 175 -9.66 4.97 -7.20
C LEU A 175 -9.30 3.71 -8.02
N ARG A 176 -10.28 2.84 -8.28
CA ARG A 176 -10.09 1.64 -9.12
C ARG A 176 -9.77 2.01 -10.56
N SER A 177 -10.43 3.04 -11.12
CA SER A 177 -10.15 3.56 -12.46
C SER A 177 -8.74 4.13 -12.54
N ASP A 178 -8.40 5.07 -11.65
CA ASP A 178 -7.09 5.72 -11.60
C ASP A 178 -5.97 4.68 -11.40
N TRP A 179 -6.22 3.65 -10.58
CA TRP A 179 -5.29 2.53 -10.39
C TRP A 179 -5.14 1.65 -11.64
N ALA A 180 -6.23 1.36 -12.36
CA ALA A 180 -6.18 0.56 -13.57
C ALA A 180 -5.50 1.31 -14.74
N GLU A 181 -5.75 2.61 -14.84
CA GLU A 181 -5.19 3.50 -15.86
C GLU A 181 -3.76 3.96 -15.51
N GLN A 182 -3.34 3.78 -14.25
CA GLN A 182 -2.11 4.33 -13.69
C GLN A 182 -2.02 5.86 -13.83
N GLU A 183 -3.18 6.52 -13.88
CA GLU A 183 -3.36 7.97 -14.02
C GLU A 183 -3.85 8.58 -12.70
N PHE A 184 -2.92 9.05 -11.86
CA PHE A 184 -3.24 9.69 -10.56
C PHE A 184 -3.28 11.22 -10.65
N GLU A 185 -3.26 11.78 -11.86
CA GLU A 185 -3.21 13.23 -12.12
C GLU A 185 -4.52 13.94 -11.75
N ARG A 186 -5.66 13.22 -11.81
CA ARG A 186 -6.99 13.74 -11.48
C ARG A 186 -7.11 14.25 -10.04
N THR A 187 -6.24 13.78 -9.16
CA THR A 187 -6.22 14.13 -7.73
C THR A 187 -5.41 15.39 -7.40
N GLY A 188 -4.74 16.03 -8.35
CA GLY A 188 -3.84 17.16 -8.05
C GLY A 188 -2.68 16.75 -7.13
N ALA A 189 -2.33 15.46 -7.15
CA ALA A 189 -1.47 14.85 -6.16
C ALA A 189 0.00 15.27 -6.38
N THR A 190 0.55 15.99 -5.41
CA THR A 190 1.97 16.33 -5.40
C THR A 190 2.78 15.10 -4.99
N TRP A 191 3.48 14.51 -5.96
CA TRP A 191 4.43 13.43 -5.70
C TRP A 191 5.59 13.94 -4.84
N SER A 192 5.90 13.20 -3.79
CA SER A 192 6.98 13.48 -2.85
C SER A 192 7.88 12.25 -2.73
N THR A 193 9.14 12.45 -2.35
CA THR A 193 10.04 11.34 -2.04
C THR A 193 9.53 10.56 -0.83
N MET A 194 9.90 9.28 -0.72
CA MET A 194 9.51 8.45 0.43
C MET A 194 9.98 9.02 1.78
N ALA A 195 11.11 9.74 1.81
CA ALA A 195 11.57 10.47 3.00
C ALA A 195 10.64 11.63 3.41
N GLY A 196 9.97 12.26 2.44
CA GLY A 196 9.02 13.36 2.66
C GLY A 196 7.60 12.91 3.00
N LEU A 197 7.28 11.62 2.89
CA LEU A 197 5.90 11.12 3.02
C LEU A 197 5.26 11.43 4.39
N GLN A 198 6.01 11.33 5.48
CA GLN A 198 5.49 11.68 6.80
C GLN A 198 5.07 13.16 6.90
N GLN A 199 5.84 14.06 6.27
CA GLN A 199 5.52 15.49 6.25
C GLN A 199 4.31 15.76 5.34
N LEU A 200 4.27 15.10 4.18
CA LEU A 200 3.14 15.18 3.25
C LEU A 200 1.80 14.81 3.93
N LEU A 201 1.79 13.74 4.74
CA LEU A 201 0.58 13.33 5.48
C LEU A 201 0.19 14.34 6.56
N LYS A 202 1.17 14.89 7.29
CA LYS A 202 0.91 15.93 8.28
C LYS A 202 0.28 17.15 7.62
N ASP A 203 0.76 17.53 6.44
CA ASP A 203 0.31 18.71 5.71
C ASP A 203 -0.89 18.44 4.80
N ALA A 204 -1.37 17.20 4.69
CA ALA A 204 -2.47 16.83 3.80
C ALA A 204 -3.76 17.61 4.06
N HIS A 205 -3.97 18.09 5.29
CA HIS A 205 -5.09 18.97 5.63
C HIS A 205 -5.04 20.35 4.95
N LEU A 206 -3.88 20.78 4.44
CA LEU A 206 -3.65 22.04 3.72
C LEU A 206 -3.73 21.89 2.20
N LEU A 207 -3.65 20.66 1.69
CA LEU A 207 -3.80 20.38 0.26
C LEU A 207 -5.27 20.64 -0.13
N ARG A 208 -5.51 21.26 -1.29
CA ARG A 208 -6.87 21.61 -1.73
C ARG A 208 -7.56 20.39 -2.31
#